data_AF-A0A2V8JDX5-F1
#
_entry.id   AF-A0A2V8JDX5-F1
#
_cell.length_a   1.000
_cell.length_b   1.000
_cell.length_c   1.000
_cell.angle_alpha   90.00
_cell.angle_beta   90.00
_cell.angle_gamma   90.00
#
_symmetry.space_group_name_H-M   'P 1'
#
loop_
_entity.id
_entity.type
_entity.pdbx_description
1 polymer ?
#
loop_
_entity_poly.entity_id
_entity_poly.type
_entity_poly.pdbx_seq_one_letter_code
_entity_poly.pdbx_strand_id
1 'polypeptide(L)' 'MIYIKSTLVGIVLLFIATVVYIICVGYLALRNFTPPPGVEVSFVVGSIFNRPSYWVIGLAAFVLGFYWEFRRA' A
#
# COMPACT_ATOMS: atom_id res chain seq x y z
N MET A 1 -9.87 24.42 -9.76
CA MET A 1 -9.85 23.71 -8.47
C MET A 1 -10.07 22.19 -8.57
N ILE A 2 -10.58 21.65 -9.69
CA ILE A 2 -10.79 20.21 -9.91
C ILE A 2 -9.52 19.36 -9.73
N TYR A 3 -8.36 19.85 -10.19
CA TYR A 3 -7.09 19.16 -10.03
C TYR A 3 -6.70 18.92 -8.56
N ILE A 4 -6.87 19.92 -7.69
CA ILE A 4 -6.54 19.82 -6.25
C ILE A 4 -7.40 18.76 -5.57
N LYS A 5 -8.71 18.75 -5.88
CA LYS A 5 -9.65 17.74 -5.36
C LYS A 5 -9.28 16.34 -5.83
N SER A 6 -8.96 16.18 -7.12
CA SER A 6 -8.58 14.89 -7.69
C SER A 6 -7.27 14.35 -7.10
N THR A 7 -6.29 15.23 -6.86
CA THR A 7 -5.04 14.88 -6.19
C THR A 7 -5.28 14.41 -4.76
N LEU A 8 -6.16 15.08 -4.00
CA LEU A 8 -6.52 14.66 -2.65
C LEU A 8 -7.14 13.26 -2.64
N VAL A 9 -8.05 12.95 -3.58
CA VAL A 9 -8.64 11.61 -3.70
C VAL A 9 -7.56 10.56 -4.05
N GLY A 10 -6.63 10.89 -4.95
CA GLY A 10 -5.48 10.03 -5.26
C GLY A 10 -4.61 9.73 -4.03
N ILE A 11 -4.30 10.74 -3.21
CA ILE A 11 -3.52 10.58 -1.97
C ILE A 11 -4.25 9.68 -0.98
N VAL A 12 -5.56 9.87 -0.79
CA VAL A 12 -6.37 9.05 0.12
C VAL A 12 -6.37 7.59 -0.34
N LEU A 13 -6.54 7.33 -1.63
CA LEU A 13 -6.50 5.97 -2.17
C LEU A 13 -5.13 5.33 -2.07
N LEU A 14 -4.05 6.09 -2.27
CA LEU A 14 -2.70 5.62 -2.01
C LEU A 14 -2.53 5.21 -0.54
N PHE A 15 -3.01 6.02 0.41
CA PHE A 15 -2.94 5.70 1.83
C PHE A 15 -3.68 4.40 2.17
N ILE A 16 -4.90 4.23 1.65
CA ILE A 16 -5.68 3.00 1.82
C ILE A 16 -4.93 1.80 1.23
N ALA A 17 -4.40 1.93 0.02
CA ALA A 17 -3.64 0.86 -0.64
C ALA A 17 -2.39 0.47 0.16
N THR A 18 -1.70 1.43 0.76
CA THR A 18 -0.54 1.17 1.63
C THR A 18 -0.94 0.36 2.86
N VAL A 19 -2.03 0.71 3.53
CA VAL A 19 -2.51 -0.03 4.71
C VAL A 19 -2.88 -1.46 4.32
N VAL A 20 -3.65 -1.63 3.25
CA VAL A 20 -4.05 -2.96 2.74
C VAL A 20 -2.82 -3.80 2.37
N TYR A 21 -1.85 -3.20 1.69
CA TYR A 21 -0.62 -3.88 1.29
C TYR A 21 0.18 -4.38 2.50
N ILE A 22 0.35 -3.56 3.54
CA ILE A 22 1.06 -3.96 4.77
C ILE A 22 0.35 -5.15 5.43
N ILE A 23 -0.98 -5.11 5.54
CA ILE A 23 -1.77 -6.20 6.11
C ILE A 23 -1.60 -7.49 5.29
N CYS A 24 -1.73 -7.41 3.96
CA CYS A 24 -1.58 -8.57 3.08
C CYS A 24 -0.17 -9.18 3.15
N VAL A 25 0.87 -8.35 3.08
CA VAL A 25 2.26 -8.82 3.14
C VAL A 25 2.58 -9.39 4.53
N GLY A 26 2.10 -8.75 5.60
CA GLY A 26 2.26 -9.24 6.97
C GLY A 26 1.60 -10.61 7.16
N TYR A 27 0.34 -10.76 6.70
CA TYR A 27 -0.38 -12.03 6.76
C TYR A 27 0.32 -13.15 5.97
N LEU A 28 0.74 -12.86 4.74
CA LEU A 28 1.47 -13.83 3.91
C LEU A 28 2.81 -14.22 4.52
N ALA A 29 3.52 -13.28 5.14
CA ALA A 29 4.77 -13.57 5.83
C ALA A 29 4.55 -14.47 7.05
N LEU A 30 3.55 -14.19 7.90
CA LEU A 30 3.21 -15.04 9.04
C LEU A 30 2.74 -16.44 8.63
N ARG A 31 2.01 -16.55 7.51
CA ARG A 31 1.55 -17.84 6.99
C ARG A 31 2.69 -18.70 6.46
N ASN A 32 3.66 -18.08 5.76
CA ASN A 32 4.74 -18.81 5.11
C ASN A 32 5.97 -19.02 6.00
N PHE A 33 6.16 -18.19 7.02
CA PHE A 33 7.23 -18.32 8.01
C PHE A 33 6.64 -18.67 9.37
N THR A 34 6.74 -19.94 9.75
CA THR A 34 6.55 -20.36 11.14
C THR A 34 7.90 -20.22 11.84
N PRO A 35 8.10 -19.25 12.75
CA PRO A 35 9.38 -19.10 13.42
C PRO A 35 9.70 -20.33 14.26
N PRO A 36 10.97 -20.74 14.34
CA PRO A 36 11.40 -21.76 15.30
C PRO A 36 11.04 -21.32 16.73
N PRO A 37 10.73 -22.27 17.62
CA PRO A 37 10.44 -21.94 19.02
C PRO A 37 11.62 -21.19 19.65
N GLY A 38 11.33 -20.06 20.31
CA GLY A 38 12.33 -19.20 20.95
C GLY A 38 12.92 -18.09 20.07
N VAL A 39 12.46 -17.93 18.84
CA VAL A 39 12.92 -16.86 17.93
C VAL A 39 11.88 -15.74 17.83
N GLU A 40 12.30 -14.51 18.07
CA GLU A 40 11.48 -13.32 17.85
C GLU A 40 11.45 -12.96 16.36
N VAL A 41 10.25 -12.81 15.79
CA VAL A 41 10.07 -12.33 14.41
C VAL A 41 9.98 -10.82 14.43
N SER A 42 11.06 -10.14 14.03
CA SER A 42 11.04 -8.68 13.83
C SER A 42 10.62 -8.34 12.41
N PHE A 43 9.48 -7.66 12.26
CA PHE A 43 9.06 -7.09 10.97
C PHE A 43 9.75 -5.75 10.74
N VAL A 44 10.75 -5.73 9.86
CA VAL A 44 11.37 -4.48 9.43
C VAL A 44 10.44 -3.76 8.46
N VAL A 45 9.69 -2.77 8.94
CA VAL A 45 8.72 -2.01 8.13
C VAL A 45 9.38 -1.37 6.90
N GLY A 46 10.63 -0.89 7.02
CA GLY A 46 11.39 -0.34 5.89
C GLY A 46 11.59 -1.33 4.73
N SER A 47 11.65 -2.63 5.02
CA SER A 47 11.80 -3.67 3.98
C SER A 47 10.54 -3.83 3.11
N ILE A 48 9.37 -3.46 3.64
CA ILE A 48 8.09 -3.55 2.93
C ILE A 48 8.02 -2.46 1.85
N PHE A 49 8.48 -1.25 2.19
CA PHE A 49 8.54 -0.11 1.27
C PHE A 49 9.63 -0.25 0.19
N ASN A 50 10.66 -1.06 0.44
CA ASN A 50 11.68 -1.36 -0.57
C ASN A 50 11.24 -2.39 -1.62
N ARG A 51 10.05 -3.01 -1.48
CA ARG A 51 9.57 -3.98 -2.46
C ARG A 51 9.04 -3.27 -3.71
N PRO A 52 9.42 -3.68 -4.92
CA PRO A 52 8.93 -3.05 -6.15
C PRO A 52 7.40 -3.17 -6.29
N SER A 53 6.80 -4.24 -5.79
CA SER A 53 5.34 -4.43 -5.75
C SER A 53 4.61 -3.35 -4.96
N TYR A 54 5.21 -2.82 -3.89
CA TYR A 54 4.61 -1.71 -3.13
C TYR A 54 4.44 -0.47 -4.01
N TRP A 55 5.50 -0.09 -4.72
CA TRP A 55 5.49 1.09 -5.59
C TRP A 55 4.52 0.95 -6.75
N VAL A 56 4.45 -0.23 -7.38
CA VAL A 56 3.50 -0.49 -8.48
C VAL A 56 2.06 -0.35 -7.99
N ILE A 57 1.73 -0.96 -6.85
CA ILE A 57 0.37 -0.91 -6.29
C ILE A 57 0.02 0.50 -5.82
N GLY A 58 0.94 1.19 -5.13
CA GLY A 58 0.75 2.55 -4.65
C GLY A 58 0.53 3.54 -5.80
N LEU A 59 1.35 3.45 -6.86
CA LEU A 59 1.22 4.31 -8.03
C LEU A 59 -0.06 4.02 -8.80
N ALA A 60 -0.43 2.74 -8.97
CA ALA A 60 -1.70 2.36 -9.56
C ALA A 60 -2.90 2.89 -8.76
N ALA A 61 -2.90 2.75 -7.43
CA ALA A 61 -3.97 3.24 -6.56
C ALA A 61 -4.10 4.77 -6.62
N PHE A 62 -2.98 5.50 -6.63
CA PHE A 62 -2.98 6.95 -6.78
C PHE A 62 -3.56 7.38 -8.13
N VAL A 63 -3.08 6.79 -9.24
CA VAL A 63 -3.53 7.13 -10.59
C VAL A 63 -5.00 6.79 -10.77
N LEU A 64 -5.45 5.63 -10.27
CA LEU A 64 -6.85 5.24 -10.31
C LEU A 64 -7.73 6.22 -9.53
N GLY A 65 -7.31 6.62 -8.33
CA GLY A 65 -8.05 7.59 -7.52
C GLY A 65 -8.12 8.97 -8.14
N PHE A 66 -7.00 9.44 -8.66
CA PHE A 66 -6.93 10.70 -9.39
C PHE A 66 -7.83 10.67 -10.63
N TYR A 67 -7.71 9.65 -11.47
CA TYR A 67 -8.49 9.50 -12.69
C TYR A 67 -9.98 9.34 -12.41
N TRP A 68 -10.34 8.60 -11.36
CA TRP A 68 -11.73 8.37 -10.98
C TRP A 68 -12.46 9.65 -10.58
N GLU A 69 -11.78 10.55 -9.88
CA GLU A 69 -12.36 11.85 -9.52
C GLU A 69 -12.34 12.79 -10.73
N PHE A 70 -11.25 12.78 -11.51
CA PHE A 70 -11.14 13.63 -12.71
C PHE A 70 -12.20 13.30 -13.76
N ARG A 71 -12.55 12.03 -13.98
CA ARG A 71 -13.58 11.63 -14.95
C ARG A 71 -15.01 12.00 -14.52
N ARG A 72 -15.23 12.31 -13.24
CA ARG A 72 -16.54 12.64 -12.67
C ARG A 72 -16.78 14.14 -12.56
N ALA A 73 -15.72 14.94 -12.69
CA ALA A 73 -15.75 16.40 -12.65
C ALA A 73 -16.09 16.97 -14.03
#